data_AF-A0A967M5V7-F1
#
_entry.id   AF-A0A967M5V7-F1
#
_cell.length_a   1.000
_cell.length_b   1.000
_cell.length_c   1.000
_cell.angle_alpha   90.00
_cell.angle_beta   90.00
_cell.angle_gamma   90.00
#
_symmetry.space_group_name_H-M   'P 1'
#
loop_
_entity.id
_entity.type
_entity.pdbx_description
1 polymer ?
#
loop_
_entity_poly.entity_id
_entity_poly.type
_entity_poly.pdbx_seq_one_letter_code
_entity_poly.pdbx_strand_id
1 'polypeptide(L)'
;LSSGLVRVLDDDHQAVGPWDPDLDPGKLQIALRWMVLNRVFDKRMWQIQRQGRISFYMEALGEEAVSIAQGMALRPGDMCFP
;
A
#
# COMPACT_ATOMS: atom_id res chain seq x y z
N LEU A 1 16.33 -17.75 -11.98
CA LEU A 1 15.25 -17.74 -10.98
C LEU A 1 15.76 -17.01 -9.76
N SER A 2 15.00 -16.06 -9.22
CA SER A 2 15.29 -15.47 -7.90
C SER A 2 14.97 -16.50 -6.82
N SER A 3 15.79 -16.56 -5.75
CA SER A 3 15.75 -17.60 -4.73
C SER A 3 15.65 -17.07 -3.30
N GLY A 4 15.28 -15.80 -3.11
CA GLY A 4 15.19 -15.16 -1.80
C GLY A 4 14.06 -14.13 -1.71
N LEU A 5 13.81 -13.63 -0.50
CA LEU A 5 12.81 -12.62 -0.18
C LEU A 5 13.48 -11.39 0.44
N VAL A 6 13.18 -10.21 -0.10
CA VAL A 6 13.56 -8.93 0.53
C VAL A 6 12.50 -8.59 1.58
N ARG A 7 12.92 -8.48 2.83
CA ARG A 7 12.09 -8.12 3.98
C ARG A 7 12.89 -7.17 4.87
N VAL A 8 12.28 -6.04 5.24
CA VAL A 8 12.93 -5.00 6.08
C VAL A 8 12.47 -5.10 7.53
N LEU A 9 11.16 -5.18 7.78
CA LEU A 9 10.62 -5.30 9.14
C LEU A 9 10.69 -6.75 9.60
N ASP A 10 11.38 -7.02 10.71
CA ASP A 10 11.42 -8.34 11.35
C ASP A 10 10.14 -8.63 12.17
N ASP A 11 10.14 -9.71 12.95
CA ASP A 11 8.99 -10.13 13.77
C ASP A 11 8.84 -9.26 15.04
N ASP A 12 9.89 -8.53 15.44
CA ASP A 12 9.90 -7.57 16.55
C ASP A 12 9.59 -6.13 16.07
N HIS A 13 9.14 -6.00 14.83
CA HIS A 13 8.81 -4.74 14.14
C HIS A 13 9.98 -3.76 14.01
N GLN A 14 11.22 -4.25 14.05
CA GLN A 14 12.42 -3.46 13.83
C GLN A 14 12.81 -3.47 12.35
N ALA A 15 13.27 -2.33 11.84
CA ALA A 15 13.87 -2.26 10.52
C ALA A 15 15.29 -2.83 10.57
N VAL A 16 15.52 -3.91 9.82
CA VAL A 16 16.79 -4.64 9.84
C VAL A 16 17.32 -4.89 8.42
N GLY A 17 18.65 -5.03 8.34
CA GLY A 17 19.34 -5.40 7.11
C GLY A 17 19.60 -4.22 6.16
N PRO A 18 20.24 -4.49 5.01
CA PRO A 18 20.76 -3.45 4.11
C PRO A 18 19.68 -2.78 3.26
N TRP A 19 18.43 -3.25 3.34
CA TRP A 19 17.31 -2.76 2.57
C TRP A 19 16.47 -1.71 3.32
N ASP A 20 16.87 -1.34 4.54
CA ASP A 20 16.26 -0.22 5.26
C ASP A 20 16.53 1.09 4.50
N PRO A 21 15.48 1.75 3.99
CA PRO A 21 15.63 3.00 3.23
C PRO A 21 15.89 4.23 4.10
N ASP A 22 15.96 4.10 5.43
CA ASP A 22 16.16 5.20 6.39
C ASP A 22 15.14 6.34 6.15
N LEU A 23 13.86 5.96 6.09
CA LEU A 23 12.77 6.89 5.83
C LEU A 23 12.41 7.68 7.08
N ASP A 24 12.27 8.99 6.91
CA ASP A 24 11.71 9.87 7.93
C ASP A 24 10.35 9.35 8.45
N PRO A 25 10.14 9.27 9.77
CA PRO A 25 8.88 8.82 10.36
C PRO A 25 7.65 9.58 9.87
N GLY A 26 7.78 10.87 9.52
CA GLY A 26 6.70 11.65 8.93
C GLY A 26 6.25 11.13 7.57
N LYS A 27 7.18 10.67 6.72
CA LYS A 27 6.85 10.01 5.45
C LYS A 27 6.13 8.68 5.67
N LEU A 28 6.55 7.89 6.66
CA LEU A 28 5.90 6.63 7.02
C LEU A 28 4.46 6.86 7.52
N GLN A 29 4.22 7.93 8.30
CA GLN A 29 2.87 8.31 8.74
C GLN A 29 1.97 8.72 7.57
N ILE A 30 2.53 9.42 6.56
CA ILE A 30 1.80 9.77 5.34
C ILE A 30 1.42 8.49 4.59
N ALA A 31 2.35 7.54 4.40
CA ALA A 31 2.07 6.26 3.77
C ALA A 31 0.97 5.48 4.51
N LEU A 32 1.05 5.42 5.85
CA LEU A 32 0.03 4.78 6.68
C LEU A 32 -1.35 5.43 6.51
N ARG A 33 -1.42 6.76 6.45
CA ARG A 33 -2.68 7.48 6.22
C ARG A 33 -3.31 7.09 4.88
N TRP A 34 -2.51 6.97 3.82
CA TRP A 34 -3.00 6.52 2.52
C TRP A 34 -3.51 5.07 2.56
N MET A 35 -2.80 4.16 3.25
CA MET A 35 -3.23 2.76 3.37
C MET A 35 -4.57 2.64 4.10
N VAL A 36 -4.73 3.38 5.20
CA VAL A 36 -5.99 3.43 5.95
C VAL A 36 -7.10 4.05 5.11
N LEU A 37 -6.82 5.12 4.36
CA LEU A 37 -7.81 5.75 3.48
C LEU A 37 -8.30 4.77 2.41
N ASN A 38 -7.38 4.04 1.75
CA ASN A 38 -7.73 3.02 0.76
C ASN A 38 -8.66 1.95 1.35
N ARG A 39 -8.33 1.43 2.52
CA ARG A 39 -9.16 0.43 3.21
C ARG A 39 -10.55 0.95 3.59
N VAL A 40 -10.64 2.20 4.05
CA VAL A 40 -11.94 2.82 4.37
C VAL A 40 -12.77 3.05 3.11
N PHE A 41 -12.12 3.42 2.01
CA PHE A 41 -12.77 3.59 0.70
C PHE A 41 -13.31 2.26 0.18
N ASP A 42 -12.49 1.21 0.16
CA ASP A 42 -12.87 -0.15 -0.25
C ASP A 42 -14.11 -0.63 0.50
N LYS A 43 -14.10 -0.53 1.83
CA LYS A 43 -15.22 -0.94 2.68
C LYS A 43 -16.51 -0.21 2.33
N ARG A 44 -16.45 1.09 2.02
CA ARG A 44 -17.63 1.87 1.62
C ARG A 44 -18.12 1.48 0.24
N MET A 45 -17.22 1.31 -0.72
CA MET A 45 -17.57 0.92 -2.08
C MET A 45 -18.18 -0.48 -2.13
N TRP A 46 -17.64 -1.42 -1.36
CA TRP A 46 -18.24 -2.75 -1.17
C TRP A 46 -19.67 -2.66 -0.64
N GLN A 47 -19.92 -1.84 0.39
CA GLN A 47 -21.28 -1.63 0.91
C GLN A 47 -22.23 -1.02 -0.14
N ILE A 48 -21.75 -0.05 -0.93
CA ILE A 48 -22.52 0.58 -2.02
C ILE A 48 -22.85 -0.45 -3.11
N GLN A 49 -21.91 -1.34 -3.45
CA GLN A 49 -22.13 -2.44 -4.39
C GLN A 49 -23.21 -3.39 -3.88
N ARG A 50 -23.16 -3.78 -2.60
CA ARG A 50 -24.18 -4.65 -1.99
C ARG A 50 -25.57 -4.01 -1.91
N GLN A 51 -25.65 -2.69 -1.95
CA GLN A 51 -26.91 -1.94 -2.06
C GLN A 51 -27.42 -1.82 -3.52
N GLY A 52 -26.70 -2.37 -4.50
CA GLY A 52 -27.06 -2.30 -5.92
C GLY A 52 -26.84 -0.93 -6.57
N ARG A 53 -26.11 -0.02 -5.91
CA ARG A 53 -25.87 1.34 -6.41
C ARG A 53 -24.74 1.41 -7.44
N ILE A 54 -23.87 0.42 -7.48
CA ILE A 54 -22.86 0.18 -8.52
C ILE A 54 -22.90 -1.30 -8.91
N SER A 55 -22.58 -1.61 -10.17
CA SER A 55 -22.68 -2.97 -10.71
C SER A 55 -21.58 -3.90 -10.19
N PHE A 56 -20.34 -3.42 -10.13
CA PHE A 56 -19.16 -4.23 -9.80
C PHE A 56 -18.13 -3.41 -9.02
N TYR A 57 -17.41 -4.08 -8.11
CA TYR A 57 -16.30 -3.51 -7.35
C TYR A 57 -15.29 -4.60 -6.97
N MET A 58 -14.01 -4.27 -6.97
CA MET A 58 -12.93 -5.13 -6.47
C MET A 58 -12.20 -4.42 -5.33
N GLU A 59 -12.03 -5.11 -4.22
CA GLU A 59 -11.29 -4.61 -3.05
C GLU A 59 -9.79 -4.95 -3.18
N ALA A 60 -8.93 -4.14 -2.56
CA ALA A 60 -7.48 -4.35 -2.51
C ALA A 60 -7.00 -4.62 -1.07
N LEU A 61 -7.81 -5.32 -0.27
CA LEU A 61 -7.53 -5.60 1.13
C LEU A 61 -6.27 -6.46 1.28
N GLY A 62 -5.25 -5.95 1.98
CA GLY A 62 -3.97 -6.62 2.16
C GLY A 62 -2.92 -6.25 1.11
N GLU A 63 -3.31 -5.55 0.05
CA GLU A 63 -2.41 -5.13 -1.04
C GLU A 63 -2.13 -3.61 -1.01
N GLU A 64 -2.68 -2.88 -0.04
CA GLU A 64 -2.64 -1.41 -0.02
C GLU A 64 -1.21 -0.85 -0.01
N ALA A 65 -0.31 -1.53 0.72
CA ALA A 65 1.07 -1.08 0.86
C ALA A 65 1.84 -1.13 -0.47
N VAL A 66 1.51 -2.07 -1.35
CA VAL A 66 2.23 -2.28 -2.62
C VAL A 66 2.03 -1.07 -3.54
N SER A 67 0.78 -0.72 -3.83
CA SER A 67 0.46 0.37 -4.75
C SER A 67 0.87 1.73 -4.17
N ILE A 68 0.66 1.94 -2.86
CA ILE A 68 0.96 3.22 -2.21
C ILE A 68 2.46 3.46 -2.12
N ALA A 69 3.24 2.45 -1.68
CA ALA A 69 4.69 2.59 -1.59
C ALA A 69 5.31 2.83 -2.97
N GLN A 70 4.85 2.11 -3.99
CA GLN A 70 5.29 2.35 -5.37
C GLN A 70 4.97 3.78 -5.81
N GLY A 71 3.73 4.23 -5.65
CA GLY A 71 3.32 5.59 -6.03
C GLY A 71 4.12 6.69 -5.31
N MET A 72 4.47 6.48 -4.04
CA MET A 72 5.29 7.41 -3.27
C MET A 72 6.77 7.41 -3.68
N ALA A 73 7.27 6.32 -4.27
CA ALA A 73 8.64 6.20 -4.76
C ALA A 73 8.83 6.79 -6.17
N LEU A 74 7.74 6.92 -6.94
CA LEU A 74 7.75 7.51 -8.28
C LEU A 74 7.94 9.03 -8.22
N ARG A 75 8.54 9.57 -9.29
CA ARG A 75 8.71 11.01 -9.51
C ARG A 75 7.59 11.55 -10.38
N PRO A 76 7.30 12.87 -10.31
CA PRO A 76 6.39 13.51 -11.26
C PRO A 76 6.84 13.25 -12.70
N GLY A 77 5.94 12.69 -13.51
CA GLY A 77 6.20 12.33 -14.91
C GLY A 77 6.53 10.84 -15.14
N ASP A 78 6.77 10.06 -14.09
CA ASP A 78 6.90 8.61 -14.24
C ASP A 78 5.55 7.97 -14.57
N MET A 79 5.53 7.11 -15.60
CA MET A 79 4.32 6.37 -15.97
C MET A 79 4.15 5.15 -15.07
N CYS A 80 2.93 4.93 -14.57
CA CYS A 80 2.53 3.74 -13.86
C CYS A 80 1.47 2.99 -14.69
N PHE A 81 1.73 1.71 -14.99
CA PHE A 81 0.79 0.80 -15.65
C PHE A 81 0.35 -0.24 -14.61
N PRO A 82 -0.77 0.01 -13.90
CA PRO A 82 -1.24 -0.84 -12.81
C PRO A 82 -1.87 -2.15 -13.31
#